data_AF-A0A358HPD6-F1
#
_entry.id   AF-A0A358HPD6-F1
#
_cell.length_a   1.000
_cell.length_b   1.000
_cell.length_c   1.000
_cell.angle_alpha   90.00
_cell.angle_beta   90.00
_cell.angle_gamma   90.00
#
_symmetry.space_group_name_H-M   'P 1'
#
loop_
_entity.id
_entity.type
_entity.pdbx_description
1 polymer ?
#
loop_
_entity_poly.entity_id
_entity_poly.type
_entity_poly.pdbx_seq_one_letter_code
_entity_poly.pdbx_strand_id
1 'polypeptide(L)'
;MKISLSGAHALVSDTLIRSKVSKDNATSVATALVAAEASGQGGHGFRRVPAYCAQALAGKVDGFATPTMQMPTPGVLRIDAQFGFAYPALDLMVAHLPEMTCRQGIAIASIHKSHHAGVMGLTVERLAE
;
A
#
# COMPACT_ATOMS: atom_id res chain seq x y z
N MET A 1 -25.42 5.08 -5.87
CA MET A 1 -25.19 4.49 -4.54
C MET A 1 -24.31 5.44 -3.75
N LYS A 2 -24.59 5.72 -2.47
CA LYS A 2 -23.73 6.53 -1.58
C LYS A 2 -23.28 5.65 -0.41
N ILE A 3 -22.01 5.73 -0.04
CA ILE A 3 -21.40 4.99 1.08
C ILE A 3 -20.45 5.94 1.82
N SER A 4 -20.32 5.81 3.15
CA SER A 4 -19.32 6.58 3.90
C SER A 4 -17.90 6.06 3.64
N LEU A 5 -16.88 6.89 3.87
CA LEU A 5 -15.48 6.46 3.71
C LEU A 5 -15.13 5.30 4.66
N SER A 6 -15.60 5.35 5.91
CA SER A 6 -15.44 4.25 6.87
C SER A 6 -16.17 2.98 6.45
N GLY A 7 -17.39 3.11 5.92
CA GLY A 7 -18.16 1.99 5.40
C GLY A 7 -17.50 1.35 4.16
N ALA A 8 -16.94 2.18 3.29
CA ALA A 8 -16.19 1.71 2.13
C ALA A 8 -14.90 1.00 2.54
N HIS A 9 -14.16 1.55 3.49
CA HIS A 9 -12.94 0.93 4.02
C HIS A 9 -13.23 -0.45 4.61
N ALA A 10 -14.24 -0.56 5.48
CA ALA A 10 -14.65 -1.84 6.06
C ALA A 10 -15.06 -2.84 4.97
N LEU A 11 -15.88 -2.43 4.00
CA LEU A 11 -16.31 -3.30 2.91
C LEU A 11 -15.14 -3.81 2.06
N VAL A 12 -14.20 -2.94 1.71
CA VAL A 12 -13.01 -3.32 0.92
C VAL A 12 -12.11 -4.25 1.73
N SER A 13 -11.83 -3.91 2.98
CA SER A 13 -10.98 -4.72 3.87
C SER A 13 -11.55 -6.13 4.06
N ASP A 14 -12.85 -6.24 4.42
CA ASP A 14 -13.51 -7.53 4.61
C ASP A 14 -13.54 -8.37 3.32
N THR A 15 -13.66 -7.73 2.17
CA THR A 15 -13.64 -8.41 0.86
C THR A 15 -12.26 -8.98 0.55
N LEU A 16 -11.19 -8.24 0.84
CA LEU A 16 -9.82 -8.71 0.68
C LEU A 16 -9.49 -9.83 1.66
N ILE A 17 -9.93 -9.73 2.91
CA ILE A 17 -9.74 -10.79 3.93
C ILE A 17 -10.38 -12.11 3.46
N ARG A 18 -11.61 -12.07 2.93
CA ARG A 18 -12.28 -13.23 2.32
C ARG A 18 -11.55 -13.79 1.09
N SER A 19 -10.59 -13.04 0.55
CA SER A 19 -9.85 -13.36 -0.68
C SER A 19 -8.38 -13.69 -0.42
N LYS A 20 -8.06 -14.29 0.74
CA LYS A 20 -6.70 -14.71 1.13
C LYS A 20 -5.73 -13.54 1.32
N VAL A 21 -6.17 -12.48 2.00
CA VAL A 21 -5.31 -11.35 2.39
C VAL A 21 -5.33 -11.23 3.92
N SER A 22 -4.16 -11.00 4.54
CA SER A 22 -4.11 -10.76 5.99
C SER A 22 -4.88 -9.50 6.38
N LYS A 23 -5.34 -9.41 7.63
CA LYS A 23 -6.08 -8.24 8.11
C LYS A 23 -5.30 -6.93 7.95
N ASP A 24 -4.00 -6.97 8.24
CA ASP A 24 -3.13 -5.79 8.18
C ASP A 24 -2.92 -5.34 6.73
N ASN A 25 -2.65 -6.29 5.83
CA ASN A 25 -2.52 -6.00 4.40
C ASN A 25 -3.84 -5.51 3.80
N ALA A 26 -4.97 -6.12 4.17
CA ALA A 26 -6.29 -5.70 3.71
C ALA A 26 -6.64 -4.28 4.17
N THR A 27 -6.25 -3.92 5.40
CA THR A 27 -6.42 -2.58 5.96
C THR A 27 -5.59 -1.55 5.20
N SER A 28 -4.30 -1.83 4.96
CA SER A 28 -3.40 -0.97 4.19
C SER A 28 -3.90 -0.76 2.75
N VAL A 29 -4.27 -1.85 2.06
CA VAL A 29 -4.83 -1.80 0.70
C VAL A 29 -6.15 -1.02 0.68
N ALA A 30 -7.05 -1.28 1.63
CA ALA A 30 -8.35 -0.59 1.71
C ALA A 30 -8.18 0.92 1.89
N THR A 31 -7.25 1.35 2.75
CA THR A 31 -6.93 2.77 2.94
C THR A 31 -6.53 3.41 1.61
N ALA A 32 -5.63 2.78 0.86
CA ALA A 32 -5.17 3.32 -0.42
C ALA A 32 -6.25 3.35 -1.50
N LEU A 33 -7.08 2.30 -1.59
CA LEU A 33 -8.17 2.23 -2.58
C LEU A 33 -9.29 3.24 -2.28
N VAL A 34 -9.66 3.41 -1.00
CA VAL A 34 -10.66 4.40 -0.58
C VAL A 34 -10.15 5.82 -0.82
N ALA A 35 -8.88 6.10 -0.49
CA ALA A 35 -8.27 7.39 -0.79
C ALA A 35 -8.28 7.69 -2.29
N ALA A 36 -7.85 6.72 -3.11
CA ALA A 36 -7.89 6.87 -4.57
C ALA A 36 -9.31 7.15 -5.09
N GLU A 37 -10.33 6.45 -4.58
CA GLU A 37 -11.72 6.72 -4.96
C GLU A 37 -12.17 8.12 -4.54
N ALA A 38 -11.89 8.52 -3.29
CA ALA A 38 -12.26 9.82 -2.75
C ALA A 38 -11.61 10.99 -3.52
N SER A 39 -10.39 10.79 -4.03
CA SER A 39 -9.66 11.75 -4.86
C SER A 39 -10.07 11.71 -6.35
N GLY A 40 -11.14 11.01 -6.72
CA GLY A 40 -11.63 10.93 -8.10
C GLY A 40 -10.81 10.02 -9.02
N GLN A 41 -9.86 9.26 -8.48
CA GLN A 41 -8.99 8.34 -9.22
C GLN A 41 -9.58 6.92 -9.26
N GLY A 42 -10.85 6.79 -9.65
CA GLY A 42 -11.59 5.51 -9.61
C GLY A 42 -10.97 4.38 -10.44
N GLY A 43 -10.13 4.69 -11.43
CA GLY A 43 -9.30 3.69 -12.14
C GLY A 43 -8.30 2.95 -11.25
N HIS A 44 -7.98 3.52 -10.08
CA HIS A 44 -7.10 2.96 -9.06
C HIS A 44 -7.79 2.77 -7.69
N GLY A 45 -9.07 3.16 -7.56
CA GLY A 45 -9.91 2.96 -6.39
C GLY A 45 -10.69 1.64 -6.43
N PHE A 46 -12.01 1.68 -6.24
CA PHE A 46 -12.83 0.48 -6.03
C PHE A 46 -12.84 -0.48 -7.22
N ARG A 47 -12.59 0.01 -8.44
CA ARG A 47 -12.46 -0.83 -9.64
C ARG A 47 -11.33 -1.87 -9.51
N ARG A 48 -10.36 -1.66 -8.63
CA ARG A 48 -9.26 -2.61 -8.37
C ARG A 48 -9.62 -3.74 -7.43
N VAL A 49 -10.66 -3.61 -6.60
CA VAL A 49 -11.00 -4.61 -5.58
C VAL A 49 -11.20 -6.02 -6.17
N PRO A 50 -12.03 -6.22 -7.22
CA PRO A 50 -12.21 -7.56 -7.80
C PRO A 50 -10.91 -8.13 -8.38
N ALA A 51 -10.10 -7.28 -9.02
CA ALA A 51 -8.83 -7.71 -9.60
C ALA A 51 -7.81 -8.11 -8.52
N TYR A 52 -7.70 -7.33 -7.43
CA TYR A 52 -6.79 -7.66 -6.32
C TYR A 52 -7.22 -8.92 -5.57
N CYS A 53 -8.52 -9.12 -5.37
CA CYS A 53 -9.05 -10.36 -4.80
C CYS A 53 -8.69 -11.56 -5.69
N ALA A 54 -8.91 -11.46 -7.01
CA ALA A 54 -8.55 -12.53 -7.94
C ALA A 54 -7.04 -12.81 -7.97
N GLN A 55 -6.22 -11.77 -7.88
CA GLN A 55 -4.76 -11.90 -7.85
C GLN A 55 -4.26 -12.59 -6.58
N ALA A 56 -4.82 -12.26 -5.41
CA ALA A 56 -4.51 -12.93 -4.15
C ALA A 56 -4.97 -14.39 -4.16
N LEU A 57 -6.19 -14.65 -4.62
CA LEU A 57 -6.74 -16.01 -4.73
C LEU A 57 -5.91 -16.91 -5.66
N ALA A 58 -5.43 -16.36 -6.78
CA ALA A 58 -4.58 -17.06 -7.74
C ALA A 58 -3.10 -17.16 -7.34
N GLY A 59 -2.69 -16.55 -6.21
CA GLY A 59 -1.29 -16.52 -5.77
C GLY A 59 -0.38 -15.62 -6.62
N LYS A 60 -0.96 -14.76 -7.47
CA LYS A 60 -0.18 -13.74 -8.21
C LYS A 60 0.37 -12.68 -7.26
N VAL A 61 -0.39 -12.34 -6.22
CA VAL A 61 0.03 -11.49 -5.11
C VAL A 61 -0.05 -12.33 -3.85
N ASP A 62 1.01 -12.38 -3.06
CA ASP A 62 0.93 -13.01 -1.73
C ASP A 62 0.20 -12.05 -0.77
N GLY A 63 -1.07 -12.34 -0.50
CA GLY A 63 -1.90 -11.53 0.40
C GLY A 63 -1.47 -11.61 1.87
N PHE A 64 -0.61 -12.55 2.25
CA PHE A 64 -0.08 -12.71 3.61
C PHE A 64 1.38 -12.26 3.75
N ALA A 65 2.04 -11.92 2.65
CA ALA A 65 3.41 -11.41 2.67
C ALA A 65 3.53 -10.16 3.56
N THR A 66 4.55 -10.16 4.40
CA THR A 66 4.95 -8.99 5.20
C THR A 66 6.20 -8.39 4.58
N PRO A 67 6.19 -7.11 4.17
CA PRO A 67 7.38 -6.48 3.61
C PRO A 67 8.49 -6.41 4.66
N THR A 68 9.73 -6.58 4.20
CA THR A 68 10.93 -6.47 5.05
C THR A 68 11.77 -5.30 4.59
N MET A 69 12.47 -4.64 5.50
CA MET A 69 13.31 -3.49 5.19
C MET A 69 14.74 -3.64 5.70
N GLN A 70 15.66 -2.96 5.02
CA GLN A 70 17.07 -2.83 5.38
C GLN A 70 17.52 -1.38 5.17
N MET A 71 18.45 -0.92 6.00
CA MET A 71 19.10 0.38 5.86
C MET A 71 20.60 0.17 5.60
N PRO A 72 21.01 -0.10 4.34
CA PRO A 72 22.40 -0.46 4.03
C PRO A 72 23.40 0.69 4.24
N THR A 73 22.93 1.93 4.17
CA THR A 73 23.73 3.14 4.38
C THR A 73 22.81 4.27 4.87
N PRO A 74 23.31 5.28 5.61
CA PRO A 74 22.49 6.43 5.98
C PRO A 74 21.78 7.05 4.76
N GLY A 75 20.49 7.34 4.92
CA GLY A 75 19.67 7.94 3.86
C GLY A 75 19.14 6.96 2.81
N VAL A 76 19.46 5.65 2.88
CA VAL A 76 18.90 4.65 1.95
C VAL A 76 18.09 3.60 2.70
N LEU A 77 16.83 3.46 2.32
CA LEU A 77 15.92 2.41 2.76
C LEU A 77 15.68 1.44 1.60
N ARG A 78 15.90 0.14 1.83
CA ARG A 78 15.60 -0.91 0.85
C ARG A 78 14.51 -1.80 1.39
N ILE A 79 13.41 -1.92 0.65
CA ILE A 79 12.22 -2.67 1.03
C ILE A 79 12.01 -3.81 0.03
N ASP A 80 11.93 -5.03 0.54
CA ASP A 80 11.44 -6.19 -0.20
C ASP A 80 9.96 -6.37 0.14
N ALA A 81 9.07 -6.21 -0.85
CA ALA A 81 7.63 -6.40 -0.68
C ALA A 81 7.22 -7.88 -0.68
N GLN A 82 8.16 -8.81 -0.87
CA GLN A 82 7.97 -10.26 -0.78
C GLN A 82 6.87 -10.80 -1.72
N PHE A 83 6.73 -10.20 -2.91
CA PHE A 83 5.64 -10.48 -3.86
C PHE A 83 4.23 -10.21 -3.29
N GLY A 84 4.15 -9.39 -2.24
CA GLY A 84 2.91 -8.92 -1.64
C GLY A 84 2.40 -7.62 -2.27
N PHE A 85 1.32 -7.10 -1.71
CA PHE A 85 0.78 -5.81 -2.13
C PHE A 85 1.81 -4.68 -1.92
N ALA A 86 1.78 -3.68 -2.79
CA ALA A 86 2.68 -2.53 -2.69
C ALA A 86 2.42 -1.67 -1.45
N TYR A 87 1.16 -1.57 -1.01
CA TYR A 87 0.73 -0.61 0.02
C TYR A 87 1.39 -0.81 1.38
N PRO A 88 1.51 -2.03 1.93
CA PRO A 88 2.30 -2.26 3.14
C PRO A 88 3.76 -1.82 3.02
N ALA A 89 4.39 -2.00 1.85
CA ALA A 89 5.76 -1.55 1.61
C ALA A 89 5.85 -0.02 1.51
N LEU A 90 4.85 0.63 0.91
CA LEU A 90 4.74 2.10 0.89
C LEU A 90 4.50 2.66 2.29
N ASP A 91 3.75 1.96 3.14
CA ASP A 91 3.53 2.36 4.53
C ASP A 91 4.83 2.33 5.34
N LEU A 92 5.66 1.29 5.16
CA LEU A 92 7.01 1.26 5.73
C LEU A 92 7.87 2.43 5.23
N MET A 93 7.83 2.72 3.93
CA MET A 93 8.56 3.86 3.37
C MET A 93 8.15 5.18 4.02
N VAL A 94 6.84 5.46 4.08
CA VAL A 94 6.29 6.69 4.66
C VAL A 94 6.64 6.81 6.14
N ALA A 95 6.67 5.70 6.89
CA ALA A 95 7.00 5.72 8.31
C ALA A 95 8.47 6.07 8.60
N HIS A 96 9.40 5.88 7.65
CA HIS A 96 10.84 6.00 7.90
C HIS A 96 11.52 7.16 7.16
N LEU A 97 11.08 7.48 5.95
CA LEU A 97 11.73 8.50 5.14
C LEU A 97 11.78 9.89 5.79
N PRO A 98 10.75 10.38 6.52
CA PRO A 98 10.82 11.70 7.15
C PRO A 98 11.99 11.84 8.13
N GLU A 99 12.14 10.92 9.09
CA GLU A 99 13.24 10.98 10.06
C GLU A 99 14.61 10.87 9.37
N MET A 100 14.72 9.95 8.41
CA MET A 100 15.97 9.77 7.64
C MET A 100 16.33 11.05 6.88
N THR A 101 15.33 11.73 6.28
CA THR A 101 15.53 12.98 5.53
C THR A 101 15.97 14.10 6.45
N CYS A 102 15.36 14.26 7.63
CA CYS A 102 15.79 15.27 8.61
C CYS A 102 17.26 15.13 9.01
N ARG A 103 17.78 13.90 9.04
CA ARG A 103 19.16 13.61 9.48
C ARG A 103 20.18 13.70 8.35
N GLN A 104 19.78 13.40 7.11
CA GLN A 104 20.69 13.25 5.97
C GLN A 104 20.51 14.33 4.89
N GLY A 105 19.50 15.19 5.02
CA GLY A 105 19.08 16.16 4.00
C GLY A 105 18.28 15.53 2.85
N ILE A 106 18.64 14.30 2.45
CA ILE A 106 17.93 13.50 1.45
C ILE A 106 17.82 12.06 1.95
N ALA A 107 16.67 11.43 1.77
CA ALA A 107 16.52 9.99 1.90
C ALA A 107 15.83 9.37 0.68
N ILE A 108 16.19 8.11 0.37
CA ILE A 108 15.71 7.36 -0.79
C ILE A 108 15.19 6.02 -0.31
N ALA A 109 13.98 5.64 -0.76
CA ALA A 109 13.47 4.28 -0.60
C ALA A 109 13.44 3.55 -1.94
N SER A 110 13.92 2.31 -1.95
CA SER A 110 13.74 1.37 -3.06
C SER A 110 12.80 0.26 -2.62
N ILE A 111 11.81 -0.08 -3.47
CA ILE A 111 10.87 -1.16 -3.22
C ILE A 111 10.97 -2.17 -4.37
N HIS A 112 11.23 -3.44 -4.06
CA HIS A 112 11.32 -4.52 -5.05
C HIS A 112 10.43 -5.71 -4.72
N LYS A 113 10.26 -6.61 -5.70
CA LYS A 113 9.31 -7.74 -5.66
C LYS A 113 7.92 -7.27 -5.22
N SER A 114 7.48 -6.16 -5.80
CA SER A 114 6.19 -5.53 -5.50
C SER A 114 5.22 -5.71 -6.67
N HIS A 115 3.96 -5.37 -6.43
CA HIS A 115 2.90 -5.31 -7.43
C HIS A 115 2.43 -3.87 -7.66
N HIS A 116 1.26 -3.71 -8.26
CA HIS A 116 0.72 -2.41 -8.65
C HIS A 116 0.61 -1.44 -7.46
N ALA A 117 1.16 -0.22 -7.61
CA ALA A 117 1.35 0.74 -6.53
C ALA A 117 0.23 1.79 -6.37
N GLY A 118 -0.86 1.70 -7.15
CA GLY A 118 -1.98 2.63 -7.01
C GLY A 118 -1.65 4.05 -7.50
N VAL A 119 -2.21 5.06 -6.83
CA VAL A 119 -1.99 6.47 -7.13
C VAL A 119 -0.80 6.97 -6.32
N MET A 120 0.40 7.00 -6.92
CA MET A 120 1.61 7.43 -6.23
C MET A 120 1.56 8.88 -5.73
N GLY A 121 0.79 9.75 -6.37
CA GLY A 121 0.58 11.13 -5.91
C GLY A 121 0.06 11.21 -4.48
N LEU A 122 -0.88 10.34 -4.08
CA LEU A 122 -1.39 10.28 -2.71
C LEU A 122 -0.35 9.76 -1.70
N THR A 123 0.61 8.96 -2.17
CA THR A 123 1.72 8.53 -1.31
C THR A 123 2.73 9.66 -1.09
N VAL A 124 2.99 10.46 -2.12
CA VAL A 124 3.84 11.65 -2.02
C VAL A 124 3.19 12.71 -1.13
N GLU A 125 1.87 12.90 -1.23
CA GLU A 125 1.11 13.81 -0.35
C GLU A 125 1.32 13.49 1.13
N ARG A 126 1.28 12.20 1.53
CA ARG A 126 1.58 11.76 2.90
C ARG A 126 3.00 12.09 3.39
N LEU A 127 3.95 12.33 2.48
CA LEU A 127 5.32 12.74 2.81
C LEU A 127 5.47 14.27 2.88
N ALA A 128 4.47 15.01 2.39
CA ALA A 128 4.44 16.46 2.41
C ALA A 128 3.72 17.05 3.64
N GLU A 129 2.93 16.22 4.34
CA GLU A 129 2.29 16.51 5.64
C GLU A 129 3.27 16.40 6.81
#